data_AF-A0AAE9YWI5-F1
#
_entry.id   AF-A0AAE9YWI5-F1
#
_cell.length_a   1.000
_cell.length_b   1.000
_cell.length_c   1.000
_cell.angle_alpha   90.00
_cell.angle_beta   90.00
_cell.angle_gamma   90.00
#
_symmetry.space_group_name_H-M   'P 1'
#
loop_
_entity.id
_entity.type
_entity.pdbx_description
1 polymer ?
#
loop_
_entity_poly.entity_id
_entity_poly.type
_entity_poly.pdbx_seq_one_letter_code
_entity_poly.pdbx_strand_id
1 'polypeptide(L)'
;MMYKNLLKGLVSGLVLSTALSANASQILFAHVNTGNYVADGNGLAAMLSAAGHDVTTRFLNDAVYDDYSSFDQIFVYDLSVGTDNSAIQNANYANIGDWYNNLTEQNLILDGRMISSYASWTNANGMSPEDAWMQNYAHQLDLRGGGLVLGTDHNVFASGINSINNAIGVSDFYGSYGSYPSSQAVVDVNSPLYLDSLDTCRSDSSSGCINDNSSTGFVATGLQANGQMLTPVAYHGSNLDAWNYAAVSSTMGSLTFGTCGGADQPPCSVPAPGSLALFGLGIAALGFAKRKRA
;
A
#
# COMPACT_ATOMS: atom_id res chain seq x y z
N MET A 1 50.60 -4.88 -52.36
CA MET A 1 50.04 -4.21 -51.16
C MET A 1 48.80 -5.00 -50.76
N MET A 2 48.92 -6.02 -49.91
CA MET A 2 48.87 -5.93 -48.43
C MET A 2 47.51 -5.47 -47.88
N TYR A 3 46.75 -6.49 -47.44
CA TYR A 3 46.17 -6.66 -46.10
C TYR A 3 44.76 -6.15 -45.76
N LYS A 4 44.05 -7.10 -45.12
CA LYS A 4 43.07 -6.99 -44.00
C LYS A 4 41.63 -6.68 -44.42
N ASN A 5 40.59 -7.22 -43.80
CA ASN A 5 40.28 -8.36 -42.91
C ASN A 5 38.83 -8.09 -42.44
N LEU A 6 38.17 -9.10 -41.86
CA LEU A 6 37.01 -9.01 -40.96
C LEU A 6 35.63 -8.86 -41.65
N LEU A 7 34.79 -9.90 -41.83
CA LEU A 7 34.20 -10.89 -40.89
C LEU A 7 33.06 -10.31 -40.04
N LYS A 8 32.03 -11.15 -39.85
CA LYS A 8 30.81 -11.04 -39.00
C LYS A 8 29.58 -10.61 -39.81
N GLY A 9 28.60 -11.47 -40.10
CA GLY A 9 27.99 -12.48 -39.24
C GLY A 9 26.70 -11.90 -38.67
N LEU A 10 25.65 -11.82 -39.48
CA LEU A 10 24.33 -11.31 -39.08
C LEU A 10 23.56 -12.48 -38.45
N VAL A 11 23.70 -12.63 -37.14
CA VAL A 11 22.78 -13.43 -36.33
C VAL A 11 21.62 -12.51 -35.98
N SER A 12 20.52 -12.62 -36.72
CA SER A 12 19.24 -12.04 -36.31
C SER A 12 18.73 -12.82 -35.11
N GLY A 13 19.06 -12.34 -33.91
CA GLY A 13 18.42 -12.77 -32.67
C GLY A 13 16.99 -12.25 -32.65
N LEU A 14 16.04 -13.15 -32.93
CA LEU A 14 14.62 -12.92 -32.67
C LEU A 14 14.46 -12.89 -31.15
N VAL A 15 14.42 -11.69 -30.56
CA VAL A 15 14.03 -11.53 -29.15
C VAL A 15 12.54 -11.82 -29.10
N LEU A 16 12.19 -13.04 -28.68
CA LEU A 16 10.85 -13.39 -28.27
C LEU A 16 10.56 -12.59 -26.99
N SER A 17 10.03 -11.38 -27.15
CA SER A 17 9.39 -10.67 -26.05
C SER A 17 8.12 -11.43 -25.70
N THR A 18 8.25 -12.46 -24.87
CA THR A 18 7.10 -12.97 -24.13
C THR A 18 6.66 -11.81 -23.25
N ALA A 19 5.64 -11.08 -23.70
CA ALA A 19 4.81 -10.32 -22.79
C ALA A 19 4.29 -11.35 -21.80
N LEU A 20 4.92 -11.42 -20.62
CA LEU A 20 4.27 -11.97 -19.45
C LEU A 20 2.98 -11.17 -19.36
N SER A 21 1.86 -11.80 -19.69
CA SER A 21 0.57 -11.28 -19.28
C SER A 21 0.71 -11.04 -17.78
N ALA A 22 0.73 -9.77 -17.36
CA ALA A 22 0.47 -9.45 -15.98
C ALA A 22 -0.82 -10.20 -15.66
N ASN A 23 -0.78 -11.15 -14.72
CA ASN A 23 -2.01 -11.73 -14.22
C ASN A 23 -2.77 -10.53 -13.66
N ALA A 24 -3.88 -10.13 -14.29
CA ALA A 24 -4.73 -9.11 -13.71
C ALA A 24 -5.18 -9.69 -12.36
N SER A 25 -4.70 -9.11 -11.26
CA SER A 25 -5.01 -9.61 -9.94
C SER A 25 -6.53 -9.65 -9.75
N GLN A 26 -7.02 -10.78 -9.23
CA GLN A 26 -8.42 -10.95 -8.88
C GLN A 26 -8.65 -10.24 -7.55
N ILE A 27 -9.31 -9.08 -7.59
CA ILE A 27 -9.54 -8.25 -6.40
C ILE A 27 -11.01 -8.36 -5.98
N LEU A 28 -11.24 -8.73 -4.73
CA LEU A 28 -12.52 -8.48 -4.08
C LEU A 28 -12.50 -7.09 -3.44
N PHE A 29 -13.40 -6.20 -3.85
CA PHE A 29 -13.69 -4.97 -3.11
C PHE A 29 -14.99 -5.16 -2.32
N ALA A 30 -14.86 -5.43 -1.03
CA ALA A 30 -15.97 -5.69 -0.13
C ALA A 30 -16.30 -4.47 0.72
N HIS A 31 -17.57 -4.09 0.79
CA HIS A 31 -18.01 -2.98 1.63
C HIS A 31 -19.43 -3.15 2.17
N VAL A 32 -19.87 -2.28 3.08
CA VAL A 32 -21.22 -2.38 3.69
C VAL A 32 -22.23 -1.50 2.93
N ASN A 33 -23.42 -2.05 2.70
CA ASN A 33 -24.54 -1.37 2.06
C ASN A 33 -25.29 -0.46 3.06
N THR A 34 -24.71 0.69 3.39
CA THR A 34 -25.27 1.68 4.34
C THR A 34 -25.93 2.89 3.69
N GLY A 35 -26.13 2.84 2.36
CA GLY A 35 -26.75 3.90 1.56
C GLY A 35 -25.87 5.14 1.36
N ASN A 36 -25.41 5.79 2.44
CA ASN A 36 -24.72 7.08 2.38
C ASN A 36 -23.30 7.00 1.82
N TYR A 37 -22.61 5.87 2.00
CA TYR A 37 -21.20 5.71 1.64
C TYR A 37 -20.98 4.63 0.57
N VAL A 38 -22.07 4.10 0.00
CA VAL A 38 -22.02 3.08 -1.05
C VAL A 38 -21.43 3.67 -2.34
N ALA A 39 -21.75 4.92 -2.66
CA ALA A 39 -21.19 5.60 -3.82
C ALA A 39 -19.68 5.78 -3.70
N ASP A 40 -19.18 6.17 -2.52
CA ASP A 40 -17.75 6.29 -2.24
C ASP A 40 -17.06 4.92 -2.38
N GLY A 41 -17.61 3.86 -1.79
CA GLY A 41 -17.08 2.50 -1.92
C GLY A 41 -17.01 2.01 -3.36
N ASN A 42 -18.08 2.22 -4.15
CA ASN A 42 -18.10 1.90 -5.58
C ASN A 42 -17.07 2.74 -6.35
N GLY A 43 -16.89 4.00 -5.98
CA GLY A 43 -15.88 4.88 -6.57
C GLY A 43 -14.45 4.40 -6.31
N LEU A 44 -14.15 3.99 -5.08
CA LEU A 44 -12.87 3.39 -4.71
C LEU A 44 -12.61 2.09 -5.48
N ALA A 45 -13.61 1.21 -5.61
CA ALA A 45 -13.52 0.01 -6.44
C ALA A 45 -13.26 0.32 -7.92
N ALA A 46 -13.87 1.40 -8.43
CA ALA A 46 -13.66 1.86 -9.81
C ALA A 46 -12.23 2.37 -10.05
N MET A 47 -11.55 2.95 -9.05
CA MET A 47 -10.14 3.34 -9.16
C MET A 47 -9.24 2.13 -9.44
N LEU A 48 -9.53 0.99 -8.80
CA LEU A 48 -8.81 -0.27 -9.03
C LEU A 48 -9.14 -0.84 -10.42
N SER A 49 -10.42 -0.84 -10.81
CA SER A 49 -10.84 -1.29 -12.15
C SER A 49 -10.20 -0.46 -13.26
N ALA A 50 -10.04 0.85 -13.05
CA ALA A 50 -9.42 1.77 -14.00
C ALA A 50 -7.92 1.49 -14.22
N ALA A 51 -7.24 0.83 -13.26
CA ALA A 51 -5.87 0.33 -13.44
C ALA A 51 -5.79 -1.02 -14.17
N GLY A 52 -6.93 -1.61 -14.57
CA GLY A 52 -6.99 -2.86 -15.31
C GLY A 52 -7.05 -4.12 -14.44
N HIS A 53 -7.31 -3.98 -13.14
CA HIS A 53 -7.59 -5.11 -12.26
C HIS A 53 -8.99 -5.70 -12.52
N ASP A 54 -9.15 -7.00 -12.27
CA ASP A 54 -10.47 -7.64 -12.29
C ASP A 54 -11.10 -7.52 -10.90
N VAL A 55 -12.05 -6.60 -10.76
CA VAL A 55 -12.62 -6.22 -9.46
C VAL A 55 -14.04 -6.76 -9.32
N THR A 56 -14.23 -7.64 -8.35
CA THR A 56 -15.55 -8.06 -7.90
C THR A 56 -15.97 -7.20 -6.71
N THR A 57 -17.12 -6.53 -6.80
CA THR A 57 -17.67 -5.76 -5.68
C THR A 57 -18.72 -6.57 -4.93
N ARG A 58 -18.67 -6.57 -3.59
CA ARG A 58 -19.68 -7.24 -2.74
C ARG A 58 -20.09 -6.43 -1.54
N PHE A 59 -21.34 -6.61 -1.15
CA PHE A 59 -21.88 -6.07 0.08
C PHE A 59 -21.82 -7.08 1.22
N LEU A 60 -21.09 -6.75 2.28
CA LEU A 60 -20.81 -7.64 3.41
C LEU A 60 -22.01 -7.91 4.32
N ASN A 61 -23.09 -7.14 4.15
CA ASN A 61 -24.35 -7.28 4.87
C ASN A 61 -25.51 -7.82 4.02
N ASP A 62 -25.27 -8.15 2.74
CA ASP A 62 -26.32 -8.62 1.83
C ASP A 62 -26.41 -10.15 1.76
N ALA A 63 -25.27 -10.85 1.76
CA ALA A 63 -25.19 -12.31 1.69
C ALA A 63 -23.90 -12.82 2.35
N VAL A 64 -23.87 -14.10 2.75
CA VAL A 64 -22.64 -14.77 3.17
C VAL A 64 -21.94 -15.34 1.94
N TYR A 65 -20.64 -15.09 1.83
CA TYR A 65 -19.81 -15.58 0.73
C TYR A 65 -18.79 -16.61 1.23
N ASP A 66 -18.37 -17.54 0.36
CA ASP A 66 -17.51 -18.69 0.71
C ASP A 66 -16.37 -18.95 -0.31
N ASP A 67 -16.28 -18.14 -1.36
CA ASP A 67 -15.30 -18.25 -2.45
C ASP A 67 -14.14 -17.25 -2.32
N TYR A 68 -13.83 -16.80 -1.10
CA TYR A 68 -12.73 -15.86 -0.83
C TYR A 68 -11.37 -16.35 -1.36
N SER A 69 -11.17 -17.67 -1.43
CA SER A 69 -9.96 -18.30 -2.00
C SER A 69 -9.78 -18.09 -3.51
N SER A 70 -10.76 -17.52 -4.21
CA SER A 70 -10.66 -17.15 -5.63
C SER A 70 -9.99 -15.78 -5.86
N PHE A 71 -9.76 -15.00 -4.81
CA PHE A 71 -9.16 -13.67 -4.90
C PHE A 71 -7.71 -13.68 -4.43
N ASP A 72 -6.87 -12.97 -5.17
CA ASP A 72 -5.48 -12.69 -4.79
C ASP A 72 -5.43 -11.58 -3.73
N GLN A 73 -6.37 -10.64 -3.81
CA GLN A 73 -6.41 -9.48 -2.93
C GLN A 73 -7.84 -9.22 -2.46
N ILE A 74 -7.97 -8.83 -1.20
CA ILE A 74 -9.23 -8.37 -0.63
C ILE A 74 -9.05 -6.96 -0.10
N PHE A 75 -9.89 -6.04 -0.57
CA PHE A 75 -10.01 -4.69 -0.06
C PHE A 75 -11.33 -4.64 0.71
N VAL A 76 -11.25 -4.33 2.00
CA VAL A 76 -12.43 -4.13 2.85
C VAL A 76 -12.55 -2.66 3.18
N TYR A 77 -13.72 -2.10 2.87
CA TYR A 77 -14.10 -0.75 3.18
C TYR A 77 -15.38 -0.75 4.01
N ASP A 78 -15.32 -0.32 5.27
CA ASP A 78 -16.48 -0.29 6.15
C ASP A 78 -16.74 1.11 6.70
N LEU A 79 -17.86 1.71 6.28
CA LEU A 79 -18.46 2.90 6.88
C LEU A 79 -19.91 2.65 7.26
N SER A 80 -20.14 1.62 8.05
CA SER A 80 -21.39 1.48 8.77
C SER A 80 -21.37 2.28 10.08
N VAL A 81 -22.47 2.99 10.35
CA VAL A 81 -22.74 3.60 11.66
C VAL A 81 -23.55 2.61 12.48
N GLY A 82 -22.95 2.02 13.51
CA GLY A 82 -23.61 1.08 14.42
C GLY A 82 -22.73 -0.11 14.77
N THR A 83 -23.30 -1.11 15.43
CA THR A 83 -22.62 -2.38 15.65
C THR A 83 -22.78 -3.25 14.40
N ASP A 84 -21.68 -3.54 13.72
CA ASP A 84 -21.62 -4.44 12.55
C ASP A 84 -21.82 -5.91 12.93
N ASN A 85 -22.95 -6.22 13.57
CA ASN A 85 -23.17 -7.47 14.30
C ASN A 85 -24.27 -8.35 13.71
N SER A 86 -24.70 -8.07 12.47
CA SER A 86 -25.61 -8.99 11.78
C SER A 86 -24.92 -10.34 11.57
N ALA A 87 -25.69 -11.43 11.57
CA ALA A 87 -25.14 -12.76 11.37
C ALA A 87 -24.39 -12.89 10.03
N ILE A 88 -24.84 -12.15 9.01
CA ILE A 88 -24.20 -12.09 7.68
C ILE A 88 -22.84 -11.39 7.76
N GLN A 89 -22.79 -10.20 8.37
CA GLN A 89 -21.54 -9.45 8.53
C GLN A 89 -20.52 -10.23 9.35
N ASN A 90 -20.93 -10.75 10.50
CA ASN A 90 -20.04 -11.55 11.37
C ASN A 90 -19.44 -12.74 10.63
N ALA A 91 -20.24 -13.44 9.81
CA ALA A 91 -19.76 -14.56 9.01
C ALA A 91 -18.74 -14.11 7.96
N ASN A 92 -19.01 -13.03 7.23
CA ASN A 92 -18.09 -12.54 6.22
C ASN A 92 -16.79 -11.98 6.82
N TYR A 93 -16.84 -11.24 7.93
CA TYR A 93 -15.62 -10.76 8.60
C TYR A 93 -14.77 -11.93 9.10
N ALA A 94 -15.39 -12.96 9.67
CA ALA A 94 -14.69 -14.18 10.07
C ALA A 94 -14.06 -14.89 8.87
N ASN A 95 -14.82 -15.08 7.78
CA ASN A 95 -14.33 -15.74 6.56
C ASN A 95 -13.15 -14.99 5.91
N ILE A 96 -13.15 -13.65 5.92
CA ILE A 96 -12.03 -12.83 5.44
C ILE A 96 -10.81 -13.01 6.35
N GLY A 97 -11.01 -13.01 7.68
CA GLY A 97 -9.95 -13.30 8.64
C GLY A 97 -9.33 -14.68 8.44
N ASP A 98 -10.17 -15.71 8.28
CA ASP A 98 -9.73 -17.09 8.00
C ASP A 98 -9.00 -17.19 6.67
N TRP A 99 -9.48 -16.53 5.62
CA TRP A 99 -8.77 -16.45 4.33
C TRP A 99 -7.37 -15.86 4.50
N TYR A 100 -7.25 -14.70 5.17
CA TYR A 100 -5.97 -14.04 5.38
C TYR A 100 -5.00 -14.89 6.23
N ASN A 101 -5.52 -15.55 7.27
CA ASN A 101 -4.74 -16.44 8.13
C ASN A 101 -4.22 -17.69 7.40
N ASN A 102 -4.82 -18.06 6.27
CA ASN A 102 -4.39 -19.19 5.44
C ASN A 102 -3.44 -18.79 4.30
N LEU A 103 -3.13 -17.49 4.13
CA LEU A 103 -2.13 -17.05 3.16
C LEU A 103 -0.73 -17.49 3.59
N THR A 104 0.09 -17.85 2.61
CA THR A 104 1.53 -18.08 2.86
C THR A 104 2.25 -16.76 3.16
N GLU A 105 1.92 -15.72 2.40
CA GLU A 105 2.43 -14.37 2.57
C GLU A 105 1.28 -13.48 3.05
N GLN A 106 1.38 -13.00 4.28
CA GLN A 106 0.33 -12.23 4.94
C GLN A 106 0.60 -10.73 4.75
N ASN A 107 0.40 -10.20 3.53
CA ASN A 107 0.60 -8.76 3.29
C ASN A 107 -0.64 -7.97 3.70
N LEU A 108 -0.45 -6.90 4.49
CA LEU A 108 -1.54 -6.10 5.05
C LEU A 108 -1.26 -4.62 4.88
N ILE A 109 -2.30 -3.88 4.48
CA ILE A 109 -2.35 -2.41 4.52
C ILE A 109 -3.56 -2.03 5.38
N LEU A 110 -3.32 -1.16 6.35
CA LEU A 110 -4.37 -0.57 7.18
C LEU A 110 -4.51 0.90 6.81
N ASP A 111 -5.75 1.35 6.56
CA ASP A 111 -6.03 2.71 6.11
C ASP A 111 -7.22 3.31 6.87
N GLY A 112 -6.95 4.15 7.87
CA GLY A 112 -7.95 4.84 8.70
C GLY A 112 -8.61 6.04 8.01
N ARG A 113 -8.30 6.28 6.74
CA ARG A 113 -8.76 7.42 5.94
C ARG A 113 -9.32 7.01 4.58
N MET A 114 -9.64 5.73 4.37
CA MET A 114 -9.83 5.18 3.02
C MET A 114 -10.85 5.97 2.17
N ILE A 115 -11.94 6.43 2.78
CA ILE A 115 -12.95 7.26 2.09
C ILE A 115 -12.37 8.61 1.61
N SER A 116 -11.37 9.16 2.29
CA SER A 116 -10.69 10.39 1.88
C SER A 116 -10.01 10.28 0.53
N SER A 117 -9.68 9.07 0.07
CA SER A 117 -9.11 8.87 -1.26
C SER A 117 -10.11 9.16 -2.39
N TYR A 118 -11.43 9.10 -2.10
CA TYR A 118 -12.45 9.31 -3.12
C TYR A 118 -12.59 10.79 -3.53
N ALA A 119 -12.93 11.01 -4.81
CA ALA A 119 -12.86 12.32 -5.46
C ALA A 119 -13.69 13.42 -4.78
N SER A 120 -14.84 13.10 -4.17
CA SER A 120 -15.63 14.09 -3.42
C SER A 120 -14.83 14.70 -2.26
N TRP A 121 -13.98 13.90 -1.61
CA TRP A 121 -13.19 14.28 -0.44
C TRP A 121 -11.91 14.98 -0.80
N THR A 122 -11.20 14.53 -1.85
CA THR A 122 -10.00 15.22 -2.35
C THR A 122 -10.35 16.58 -2.94
N ASN A 123 -11.41 16.66 -3.75
CA ASN A 123 -11.89 17.93 -4.31
C ASN A 123 -12.31 18.93 -3.24
N ALA A 124 -12.99 18.47 -2.18
CA ALA A 124 -13.35 19.32 -1.05
C ALA A 124 -12.14 19.90 -0.32
N ASN A 125 -11.05 19.14 -0.26
CA ASN A 125 -9.78 19.60 0.28
C ASN A 125 -8.93 20.36 -0.75
N GLY A 126 -9.34 20.45 -2.03
CA GLY A 126 -8.50 21.03 -3.09
C GLY A 126 -7.18 20.27 -3.29
N MET A 127 -7.19 18.95 -3.06
CA MET A 127 -6.10 18.04 -3.35
C MET A 127 -6.33 17.31 -4.67
N SER A 128 -5.25 16.86 -5.30
CA SER A 128 -5.27 16.03 -6.49
C SER A 128 -6.01 14.70 -6.22
N PRO A 129 -6.59 14.06 -7.27
CA PRO A 129 -7.17 12.73 -7.13
C PRO A 129 -6.16 11.69 -6.65
N GLU A 130 -6.62 10.74 -5.83
CA GLU A 130 -5.78 9.70 -5.22
C GLU A 130 -5.91 8.33 -5.89
N ASP A 131 -6.38 8.29 -7.14
CA ASP A 131 -6.45 7.07 -7.94
C ASP A 131 -5.11 6.32 -7.95
N ALA A 132 -4.00 7.05 -8.19
CA ALA A 132 -2.66 6.46 -8.21
C ALA A 132 -2.25 5.87 -6.85
N TRP A 133 -2.69 6.48 -5.75
CA TRP A 133 -2.44 5.98 -4.40
C TRP A 133 -3.17 4.66 -4.14
N MET A 134 -4.47 4.61 -4.44
CA MET A 134 -5.28 3.39 -4.31
C MET A 134 -4.78 2.27 -5.23
N GLN A 135 -4.36 2.61 -6.45
CA GLN A 135 -3.77 1.65 -7.39
C GLN A 135 -2.40 1.14 -6.91
N ASN A 136 -1.61 1.99 -6.23
CA ASN A 136 -0.33 1.56 -5.68
C ASN A 136 -0.52 0.55 -4.54
N TYR A 137 -1.61 0.60 -3.77
CA TYR A 137 -1.93 -0.46 -2.80
C TYR A 137 -2.02 -1.82 -3.50
N ALA A 138 -2.83 -1.89 -4.56
CA ALA A 138 -3.02 -3.14 -5.30
C ALA A 138 -1.74 -3.61 -5.98
N HIS A 139 -0.96 -2.68 -6.54
CA HIS A 139 0.32 -2.98 -7.16
C HIS A 139 1.33 -3.54 -6.15
N GLN A 140 1.48 -2.92 -4.97
CA GLN A 140 2.42 -3.40 -3.97
C GLN A 140 2.02 -4.75 -3.38
N LEU A 141 0.73 -5.03 -3.22
CA LEU A 141 0.25 -6.35 -2.82
C LEU A 141 0.50 -7.39 -3.91
N ASP A 142 0.24 -7.06 -5.17
CA ASP A 142 0.48 -7.96 -6.31
C ASP A 142 1.95 -8.41 -6.40
N LEU A 143 2.89 -7.47 -6.23
CA LEU A 143 4.33 -7.76 -6.18
C LEU A 143 4.73 -8.73 -5.05
N ARG A 144 3.86 -8.91 -4.06
CA ARG A 144 4.08 -9.73 -2.86
C ARG A 144 3.16 -10.95 -2.79
N GLY A 145 2.50 -11.29 -3.90
CA GLY A 145 1.64 -12.48 -4.00
C GLY A 145 0.23 -12.29 -3.47
N GLY A 146 -0.22 -11.03 -3.33
CA GLY A 146 -1.56 -10.70 -2.85
C GLY A 146 -1.59 -10.19 -1.42
N GLY A 147 -2.80 -10.04 -0.87
CA GLY A 147 -2.99 -9.65 0.53
C GLY A 147 -4.25 -8.83 0.81
N LEU A 148 -4.29 -8.24 2.00
CA LEU A 148 -5.47 -7.60 2.58
C LEU A 148 -5.26 -6.09 2.70
N VAL A 149 -6.26 -5.33 2.29
CA VAL A 149 -6.41 -3.92 2.66
C VAL A 149 -7.62 -3.80 3.56
N LEU A 150 -7.43 -3.24 4.75
CA LEU A 150 -8.51 -2.90 5.67
C LEU A 150 -8.59 -1.39 5.78
N GLY A 151 -9.74 -0.81 5.47
CA GLY A 151 -9.92 0.61 5.64
C GLY A 151 -11.32 1.03 6.03
N THR A 152 -11.36 2.19 6.67
CA THR A 152 -12.55 2.79 7.28
C THR A 152 -12.28 4.29 7.39
N ASP A 153 -12.87 4.93 8.40
CA ASP A 153 -12.63 6.30 8.81
C ASP A 153 -12.32 6.31 10.33
N HIS A 154 -12.86 7.25 11.12
CA HIS A 154 -12.65 7.22 12.58
C HIS A 154 -13.40 6.08 13.30
N ASN A 155 -13.10 5.96 14.59
CA ASN A 155 -13.58 4.96 15.52
C ASN A 155 -15.09 4.65 15.51
N VAL A 156 -15.97 5.56 15.06
CA VAL A 156 -17.42 5.28 14.99
C VAL A 156 -17.78 4.32 13.86
N PHE A 157 -16.91 4.17 12.87
CA PHE A 157 -17.08 3.32 11.69
C PHE A 157 -16.22 2.05 11.74
N ALA A 158 -15.28 1.98 12.68
CA ALA A 158 -14.26 0.94 12.71
C ALA A 158 -14.74 -0.44 13.19
N SER A 159 -16.03 -0.63 13.52
CA SER A 159 -16.49 -1.82 14.25
C SER A 159 -16.35 -3.12 13.43
N GLY A 160 -16.74 -3.11 12.16
CA GLY A 160 -16.55 -4.25 11.24
C GLY A 160 -15.08 -4.51 10.93
N ILE A 161 -14.31 -3.46 10.62
CA ILE A 161 -12.85 -3.58 10.39
C ILE A 161 -12.13 -4.15 11.61
N ASN A 162 -12.48 -3.70 12.82
CA ASN A 162 -11.91 -4.22 14.05
C ASN A 162 -12.31 -5.68 14.31
N SER A 163 -13.48 -6.11 13.85
CA SER A 163 -13.83 -7.54 13.90
C SER A 163 -12.86 -8.39 13.07
N ILE A 164 -12.43 -7.89 11.90
CA ILE A 164 -11.39 -8.55 11.09
C ILE A 164 -10.02 -8.46 11.76
N ASN A 165 -9.60 -7.28 12.25
CA ASN A 165 -8.32 -7.11 12.96
C ASN A 165 -8.17 -8.12 14.10
N ASN A 166 -9.23 -8.28 14.91
CA ASN A 166 -9.26 -9.25 16.00
C ASN A 166 -9.14 -10.70 15.50
N ALA A 167 -9.76 -11.05 14.38
CA ALA A 167 -9.65 -12.38 13.78
C ALA A 167 -8.24 -12.69 13.24
N ILE A 168 -7.50 -11.66 12.80
CA ILE A 168 -6.14 -11.81 12.27
C ILE A 168 -5.05 -11.48 13.30
N GLY A 169 -5.40 -11.16 14.55
CA GLY A 169 -4.44 -10.85 15.62
C GLY A 169 -3.71 -9.50 15.48
N VAL A 170 -4.38 -8.52 14.88
CA VAL A 170 -3.93 -7.13 14.72
C VAL A 170 -4.70 -6.22 15.67
N SER A 171 -4.06 -5.16 16.17
CA SER A 171 -4.73 -4.21 17.08
C SER A 171 -5.83 -3.41 16.37
N ASP A 172 -6.81 -2.95 17.13
CA ASP A 172 -7.94 -2.18 16.63
C ASP A 172 -7.55 -0.80 16.09
N PHE A 173 -8.31 -0.33 15.10
CA PHE A 173 -8.36 1.08 14.68
C PHE A 173 -9.07 1.88 15.78
N TYR A 174 -8.62 3.11 16.02
CA TYR A 174 -9.11 3.92 17.12
C TYR A 174 -9.02 5.42 16.88
N GLY A 175 -9.65 6.19 17.77
CA GLY A 175 -9.56 7.65 17.76
C GLY A 175 -10.21 8.31 16.54
N SER A 176 -9.99 9.62 16.47
CA SER A 176 -10.38 10.49 15.36
C SER A 176 -9.36 11.62 15.29
N TYR A 177 -8.97 12.00 14.08
CA TYR A 177 -8.05 13.09 13.80
C TYR A 177 -8.64 14.03 12.77
N GLY A 178 -8.29 15.30 12.92
CA GLY A 178 -8.53 16.29 11.89
C GLY A 178 -9.93 16.86 11.89
N SER A 179 -10.15 17.75 10.93
CA SER A 179 -11.46 18.34 10.67
C SER A 179 -11.62 18.59 9.17
N TYR A 180 -12.75 18.14 8.65
CA TYR A 180 -13.16 18.46 7.29
C TYR A 180 -13.26 19.99 7.11
N PRO A 181 -12.76 20.58 6.00
CA PRO A 181 -12.26 19.92 4.82
C PRO A 181 -10.71 19.94 4.68
N SER A 182 -9.90 20.05 5.74
CA SER A 182 -8.51 20.59 5.63
C SER A 182 -7.37 19.65 6.03
N SER A 183 -7.66 18.46 6.52
CA SER A 183 -6.65 17.55 7.07
C SER A 183 -5.84 16.83 6.00
N GLN A 184 -4.57 16.54 6.32
CA GLN A 184 -3.62 15.81 5.48
C GLN A 184 -2.74 14.90 6.35
N ALA A 185 -2.33 13.76 5.80
CA ALA A 185 -1.35 12.88 6.42
C ALA A 185 -0.04 12.92 5.62
N VAL A 186 1.08 13.11 6.32
CA VAL A 186 2.43 13.09 5.72
C VAL A 186 2.76 11.65 5.36
N VAL A 187 3.27 11.43 4.14
CA VAL A 187 3.70 10.09 3.69
C VAL A 187 5.21 9.95 3.85
N ASP A 188 5.64 8.83 4.42
CA ASP A 188 7.04 8.49 4.50
C ASP A 188 7.64 8.23 3.12
N VAL A 189 8.60 9.06 2.71
CA VAL A 189 9.29 8.97 1.42
C VAL A 189 10.04 7.65 1.21
N ASN A 190 10.40 6.95 2.28
CA ASN A 190 11.09 5.66 2.20
C ASN A 190 10.12 4.46 2.24
N SER A 191 8.81 4.71 2.31
CA SER A 191 7.82 3.65 2.21
C SER A 191 7.73 3.11 0.78
N PRO A 192 7.58 1.79 0.59
CA PRO A 192 7.22 1.22 -0.72
C PRO A 192 5.91 1.78 -1.31
N LEU A 193 5.07 2.38 -0.47
CA LEU A 193 3.82 2.99 -0.88
C LEU A 193 3.94 4.46 -1.33
N TYR A 194 5.11 5.09 -1.16
CA TYR A 194 5.33 6.48 -1.57
C TYR A 194 5.21 6.65 -3.10
N LEU A 195 4.64 7.78 -3.52
CA LEU A 195 4.55 8.18 -4.92
C LEU A 195 5.12 9.60 -5.10
N ASP A 196 5.98 9.79 -6.10
CA ASP A 196 6.51 11.12 -6.45
C ASP A 196 5.42 12.09 -6.93
N SER A 197 4.24 11.58 -7.28
CA SER A 197 3.09 12.36 -7.75
C SER A 197 2.17 12.86 -6.62
N LEU A 198 2.50 12.59 -5.36
CA LEU A 198 1.71 13.09 -4.23
C LEU A 198 1.74 14.62 -4.17
N ASP A 199 0.63 15.20 -3.73
CA ASP A 199 0.58 16.62 -3.42
C ASP A 199 1.55 16.95 -2.28
N THR A 200 2.09 18.16 -2.26
CA THR A 200 2.91 18.62 -1.14
C THR A 200 2.04 18.91 0.08
N CYS A 201 2.52 18.57 1.28
CA CYS A 201 1.86 18.94 2.52
C CYS A 201 1.77 20.47 2.67
N ARG A 202 0.64 20.97 3.17
CA ARG A 202 0.46 22.42 3.42
C ARG A 202 1.33 22.94 4.54
N SER A 203 1.52 22.13 5.57
CA SER A 203 2.37 22.45 6.72
C SER A 203 3.86 22.35 6.39
N ASP A 204 4.22 21.59 5.37
CA ASP A 204 5.59 21.37 4.94
C ASP A 204 5.67 21.01 3.44
N SER A 205 6.04 21.98 2.61
CA SER A 205 6.15 21.78 1.17
C SER A 205 7.28 20.84 0.73
N SER A 206 8.15 20.39 1.66
CA SER A 206 9.20 19.41 1.36
C SER A 206 8.74 17.95 1.51
N SER A 207 7.53 17.74 2.05
CA SER A 207 6.95 16.44 2.29
C SER A 207 5.77 16.17 1.35
N GLY A 208 5.61 14.92 0.92
CA GLY A 208 4.42 14.46 0.20
C GLY A 208 3.29 14.11 1.16
N CYS A 209 2.06 14.47 0.81
CA CYS A 209 0.87 14.24 1.63
C CYS A 209 -0.23 13.54 0.85
N ILE A 210 -1.03 12.81 1.60
CA ILE A 210 -2.31 12.26 1.17
C ILE A 210 -3.46 12.93 1.92
N ASN A 211 -4.63 12.90 1.30
CA ASN A 211 -5.85 13.53 1.74
C ASN A 211 -6.41 12.82 2.97
N ASP A 212 -6.73 13.57 4.02
CA ASP A 212 -7.17 13.01 5.30
C ASP A 212 -8.49 13.64 5.76
N ASN A 213 -9.38 13.83 4.79
CA ASN A 213 -10.47 14.76 4.90
C ASN A 213 -11.71 14.24 5.63
N SER A 214 -11.79 12.94 5.89
CA SER A 214 -13.02 12.27 6.31
C SER A 214 -13.23 12.17 7.82
N SER A 215 -12.32 12.73 8.63
CA SER A 215 -12.14 12.50 10.08
C SER A 215 -11.40 11.21 10.40
N THR A 216 -10.09 11.29 10.23
CA THR A 216 -9.00 10.34 10.49
C THR A 216 -9.12 9.27 11.57
N GLY A 217 -9.30 7.98 11.32
CA GLY A 217 -8.94 6.95 12.31
C GLY A 217 -7.41 6.74 12.43
N PHE A 218 -6.92 6.39 13.62
CA PHE A 218 -5.56 5.87 13.79
C PHE A 218 -5.53 4.36 13.61
N VAL A 219 -4.53 3.88 12.86
CA VAL A 219 -4.34 2.45 12.58
C VAL A 219 -3.29 1.81 13.48
N ALA A 220 -3.32 0.49 13.58
CA ALA A 220 -2.32 -0.26 14.33
C ALA A 220 -0.93 -0.13 13.72
N THR A 221 0.09 -0.03 14.57
CA THR A 221 1.50 -0.02 14.19
C THR A 221 2.31 -0.86 15.18
N GLY A 222 3.55 -1.19 14.83
CA GLY A 222 4.46 -1.97 15.66
C GLY A 222 4.24 -3.48 15.53
N LEU A 223 4.83 -4.23 16.46
CA LEU A 223 4.68 -5.68 16.52
C LEU A 223 3.28 -6.05 17.00
N GLN A 224 2.55 -6.80 16.19
CA GLN A 224 1.20 -7.28 16.47
C GLN A 224 1.19 -8.66 17.14
N ALA A 225 0.04 -9.06 17.68
CA ALA A 225 -0.10 -10.34 18.40
C ALA A 225 0.10 -11.56 17.49
N ASN A 226 -0.20 -11.43 16.20
CA ASN A 226 0.07 -12.44 15.18
C ASN A 226 1.55 -12.50 14.73
N GLY A 227 2.44 -11.67 15.31
CA GLY A 227 3.86 -11.65 15.00
C GLY A 227 4.26 -10.71 13.85
N GLN A 228 3.29 -10.08 13.18
CA GLN A 228 3.58 -9.16 12.08
C GLN A 228 4.06 -7.80 12.58
N MET A 229 4.97 -7.16 11.85
CA MET A 229 5.38 -5.78 12.08
C MET A 229 4.60 -4.84 11.15
N LEU A 230 3.77 -3.96 11.73
CA LEU A 230 3.08 -2.90 10.99
C LEU A 230 3.87 -1.60 11.04
N THR A 231 4.41 -1.20 9.90
CA THR A 231 5.22 0.01 9.74
C THR A 231 4.32 1.20 9.38
N PRO A 232 4.47 2.37 10.04
CA PRO A 232 3.79 3.58 9.61
C PRO A 232 4.13 3.95 8.16
N VAL A 233 3.13 4.30 7.38
CA VAL A 233 3.24 4.70 5.97
C VAL A 233 2.88 6.17 5.81
N ALA A 234 1.75 6.56 6.40
CA ALA A 234 1.31 7.94 6.46
C ALA A 234 0.82 8.29 7.87
N TYR A 235 1.11 9.50 8.33
CA TYR A 235 0.91 9.87 9.73
C TYR A 235 0.70 11.37 9.93
N HIS A 236 0.16 11.68 11.11
CA HIS A 236 -0.03 13.04 11.57
C HIS A 236 1.14 13.49 12.44
N GLY A 237 1.67 14.68 12.16
CA GLY A 237 2.84 15.22 12.85
C GLY A 237 4.14 14.85 12.14
N SER A 238 5.10 14.32 12.89
CA SER A 238 6.43 13.98 12.41
C SER A 238 6.70 12.47 12.46
N ASN A 239 7.86 12.04 11.94
CA ASN A 239 8.29 10.63 12.01
C ASN A 239 8.39 10.12 13.46
N LEU A 240 8.57 11.00 14.45
CA LEU A 240 8.58 10.63 15.87
C LEU A 240 7.18 10.27 16.38
N ASP A 241 6.15 10.85 15.77
CA ASP A 241 4.75 10.68 16.14
C ASP A 241 4.09 9.52 15.38
N ALA A 242 4.71 9.07 14.28
CA ALA A 242 4.15 8.13 13.32
C ALA A 242 3.67 6.80 13.92
N TRP A 243 4.34 6.29 14.96
CA TRP A 243 3.91 5.06 15.64
C TRP A 243 2.58 5.23 16.39
N ASN A 244 2.30 6.42 16.90
CA ASN A 244 1.07 6.69 17.65
C ASN A 244 -0.04 7.22 16.76
N TYR A 245 0.29 7.97 15.71
CA TYR A 245 -0.69 8.71 14.91
C TYR A 245 -0.63 8.38 13.42
N ALA A 246 -0.41 7.10 13.10
CA ALA A 246 -0.50 6.60 11.72
C ALA A 246 -1.95 6.67 11.20
N ALA A 247 -2.14 7.31 10.05
CA ALA A 247 -3.33 7.21 9.22
C ALA A 247 -3.30 5.94 8.35
N VAL A 248 -2.10 5.56 7.91
CA VAL A 248 -1.85 4.35 7.11
C VAL A 248 -0.66 3.61 7.68
N SER A 249 -0.77 2.28 7.78
CA SER A 249 0.34 1.40 8.11
C SER A 249 0.31 0.16 7.23
N SER A 250 1.43 -0.53 7.12
CA SER A 250 1.48 -1.77 6.36
C SER A 250 2.53 -2.73 6.89
N THR A 251 2.43 -4.01 6.49
CA THR A 251 3.51 -4.97 6.69
C THR A 251 4.69 -4.74 5.75
N MET A 252 4.68 -3.68 4.94
CA MET A 252 5.77 -3.32 4.05
C MET A 252 6.71 -2.35 4.79
N GLY A 253 7.87 -2.85 5.18
CA GLY A 253 8.84 -2.10 5.96
C GLY A 253 9.39 -0.85 5.26
N SER A 254 9.95 0.05 6.06
CA SER A 254 10.58 1.30 5.62
C SER A 254 11.94 1.49 6.27
N LEU A 255 12.86 2.11 5.52
CA LEU A 255 14.16 2.56 6.03
C LEU A 255 14.02 3.62 7.12
N THR A 256 13.00 4.47 7.06
CA THR A 256 12.75 5.53 8.06
C THR A 256 12.55 4.95 9.46
N PHE A 257 11.88 3.80 9.53
CA PHE A 257 11.48 3.16 10.78
C PHE A 257 12.35 1.95 11.14
N GLY A 258 13.33 1.62 10.30
CA GLY A 258 14.21 0.46 10.51
C GLY A 258 13.49 -0.88 10.43
N THR A 259 12.39 -0.95 9.66
CA THR A 259 11.54 -2.14 9.57
C THR A 259 11.67 -2.92 8.26
N CYS A 260 12.40 -2.40 7.27
CA CYS A 260 12.67 -3.15 6.02
C CYS A 260 13.85 -4.13 6.17
N GLY A 261 13.87 -5.19 5.34
CA GLY A 261 14.98 -6.15 5.26
C GLY A 261 15.12 -7.15 6.42
N GLY A 262 14.11 -7.24 7.30
CA GLY A 262 13.98 -8.31 8.30
C GLY A 262 13.50 -9.65 7.72
N ALA A 263 13.37 -10.67 8.58
CA ALA A 263 12.62 -11.88 8.21
C ALA A 263 11.19 -11.48 7.83
N ASP A 264 10.68 -12.03 6.72
CA ASP A 264 9.34 -11.75 6.18
C ASP A 264 9.12 -10.28 5.73
N GLN A 265 10.20 -9.56 5.42
CA GLN A 265 10.15 -8.20 4.87
C GLN A 265 10.88 -8.13 3.53
N PRO A 266 10.35 -7.38 2.54
CA PRO A 266 11.10 -7.11 1.32
C PRO A 266 12.47 -6.50 1.65
N PRO A 267 13.55 -6.88 0.94
CA PRO A 267 14.84 -6.25 1.13
C PRO A 267 14.73 -4.75 0.87
N CYS A 268 15.33 -3.93 1.73
CA CYS A 268 15.38 -2.50 1.50
C CYS A 268 16.04 -2.23 0.14
N SER A 269 15.43 -1.40 -0.71
CA SER A 269 16.11 -0.81 -1.86
C SER A 269 17.09 0.26 -1.36
N VAL A 270 18.16 -0.15 -0.70
CA VAL A 270 19.30 0.75 -0.47
C VAL A 270 19.95 0.98 -1.83
N PRO A 271 20.04 2.23 -2.32
CA PRO A 271 20.97 2.52 -3.41
C PRO A 271 22.31 1.98 -2.95
N ALA A 272 22.90 1.05 -3.72
CA ALA A 272 24.19 0.48 -3.36
C ALA A 272 25.11 1.66 -2.98
N PRO A 273 25.74 1.64 -1.78
CA PRO A 273 26.66 2.71 -1.44
C PRO A 273 27.62 2.83 -2.62
N GLY A 274 27.98 4.06 -3.01
CA GLY A 274 28.87 4.33 -4.14
C GLY A 274 30.28 3.71 -3.98
N SER A 275 30.47 2.73 -3.10
CA SER A 275 31.66 1.92 -2.92
C SER A 275 32.14 1.26 -4.21
N LEU A 276 31.25 0.86 -5.14
CA LEU A 276 31.69 0.43 -6.49
C LEU A 276 32.25 1.59 -7.33
N ALA A 277 31.70 2.80 -7.21
CA ALA A 277 32.25 4.00 -7.85
C ALA A 277 33.57 4.45 -7.19
N LEU A 278 33.70 4.30 -5.87
CA LEU A 278 34.93 4.57 -5.09
C LEU A 278 36.02 3.54 -5.36
N PHE A 279 35.70 2.26 -5.53
CA PHE A 279 36.65 1.24 -5.98
C PHE A 279 37.09 1.51 -7.43
N GLY A 280 36.17 1.91 -8.32
CA GLY A 280 36.49 2.30 -9.69
C GLY A 280 37.42 3.52 -9.78
N LEU A 281 37.17 4.55 -8.97
CA LEU A 281 38.02 5.74 -8.88
C LEU A 281 39.37 5.44 -8.21
N GLY A 282 39.42 4.57 -7.21
CA GLY A 282 40.65 4.15 -6.54
C GLY A 282 41.60 3.38 -7.46
N ILE A 283 41.07 2.50 -8.31
CA ILE A 283 41.88 1.75 -9.30
C ILE A 283 42.35 2.68 -10.43
N ALA A 284 41.51 3.62 -10.88
CA ALA A 284 41.91 4.60 -11.88
C ALA A 284 43.04 5.51 -11.35
N ALA A 285 42.94 6.01 -10.11
CA ALA A 285 43.96 6.84 -9.49
C ALA A 285 45.33 6.12 -9.34
N LEU A 286 45.32 4.83 -9.00
CA LEU A 286 46.53 4.00 -8.94
C LEU A 286 47.12 3.71 -10.34
N GLY A 287 46.27 3.57 -11.36
CA GLY A 287 46.68 3.43 -12.76
C GLY A 287 47.38 4.67 -13.32
N PHE A 288 46.87 5.86 -13.02
CA PHE A 288 47.48 7.13 -13.43
C PHE A 288 48.76 7.47 -12.65
N ALA A 289 48.88 7.06 -11.38
CA ALA A 289 50.09 7.25 -10.59
C ALA A 289 51.27 6.41 -11.11
N LYS A 290 51.03 5.19 -11.61
CA LYS A 290 52.09 4.34 -12.21
C LYS A 290 52.56 4.84 -13.58
N ARG A 291 51.73 5.52 -14.36
CA ARG A 291 52.09 6.05 -15.69
C ARG A 291 52.96 7.31 -15.65
N LYS A 292 53.06 8.01 -14.51
CA LYS A 292 53.95 9.17 -14.32
C LYS A 292 55.35 8.81 -13.79
N ARG A 293 55.62 7.53 -13.50
CA ARG A 293 56.91 7.04 -12.98
C ARG A 293 57.63 6.07 -13.93
N ALA A 294 57.20 6.00 -15.19
CA ALA A 294 57.91 5.28 -16.27
C ALA A 294 58.36 6.28 -17.33
#